data_AF-A0A1F9S807-F1
#
_entry.id   AF-A0A1F9S807-F1
#
_cell.length_a   1.000
_cell.length_b   1.000
_cell.length_c   1.000
_cell.angle_alpha   90.00
_cell.angle_beta   90.00
_cell.angle_gamma   90.00
#
_symmetry.space_group_name_H-M   'P 1'
#
loop_
_entity.id
_entity.type
_entity.pdbx_description
1 polymer ?
#
loop_
_entity_poly.entity_id
_entity_poly.type
_entity_poly.pdbx_seq_one_letter_code
_entity_poly.pdbx_strand_id
1 'polypeptide(L)'
;MDSLAAKIPELKFSSDANEIPWDKAVVWTIMPRVGPRVYEWIDAEHIRYVSWSNGIVSIMPENSSILSSHCQCIVLPSGFVWVGSEVKVG
;
A
#
# COMPACT_ATOMS: atom_id res chain seq x y z
N MET A 1 -1.25 -10.75 -10.16
CA MET A 1 -0.59 -10.00 -9.06
C MET A 1 0.62 -10.73 -8.52
N ASP A 2 0.65 -12.07 -8.55
CA ASP A 2 1.83 -12.88 -8.21
C ASP A 2 3.14 -12.43 -8.89
N SER A 3 3.08 -11.91 -10.12
CA SER A 3 4.27 -11.44 -10.85
C SER A 3 4.84 -10.10 -10.37
N LEU A 4 4.04 -9.25 -9.72
CA LEU A 4 4.48 -7.92 -9.27
C LEU A 4 5.07 -7.99 -7.86
N ALA A 5 4.40 -8.69 -6.94
CA ALA A 5 4.93 -8.96 -5.60
C ALA A 5 6.24 -9.78 -5.65
N ALA A 6 6.36 -10.71 -6.62
CA ALA A 6 7.62 -11.42 -6.86
C ALA A 6 8.78 -10.51 -7.30
N LYS A 7 8.48 -9.34 -7.89
CA LYS A 7 9.49 -8.35 -8.30
C LYS A 7 9.72 -7.27 -7.25
N ILE A 8 8.71 -6.99 -6.44
CA ILE A 8 8.70 -5.93 -5.44
C ILE A 8 8.21 -6.54 -4.12
N PRO A 9 9.12 -7.11 -3.31
CA PRO A 9 8.75 -7.82 -2.08
C PRO A 9 8.14 -6.90 -1.00
N GLU A 10 8.30 -5.59 -1.15
CA GLU A 10 7.71 -4.57 -0.28
C GLU A 10 6.20 -4.36 -0.54
N LEU A 11 5.67 -4.89 -1.66
CA LEU A 11 4.23 -4.95 -1.94
C LEU A 11 3.67 -6.28 -1.47
N LYS A 12 2.96 -6.25 -0.36
CA LYS A 12 2.39 -7.44 0.28
C LYS A 12 0.90 -7.54 0.01
N PHE A 13 0.36 -8.75 0.07
CA PHE A 13 -1.07 -8.98 -0.08
C PHE A 13 -1.54 -10.18 0.74
N SER A 14 -2.79 -10.15 1.18
CA SER A 14 -3.45 -11.25 1.88
C SER A 14 -4.97 -11.14 1.75
N SER A 15 -5.66 -12.27 1.85
CA SER A 15 -7.12 -12.31 2.01
C SER A 15 -7.54 -12.40 3.49
N ASP A 16 -6.60 -12.64 4.41
CA ASP A 16 -6.85 -12.65 5.85
C ASP A 16 -6.56 -11.28 6.46
N ALA A 17 -7.58 -10.68 7.08
CA ALA A 17 -7.46 -9.38 7.71
C ALA A 17 -6.57 -9.39 8.97
N ASN A 18 -6.34 -10.56 9.58
CA ASN A 18 -5.51 -10.71 10.77
C ASN A 18 -4.01 -10.65 10.48
N GLU A 19 -3.60 -10.85 9.22
CA GLU A 19 -2.19 -10.77 8.80
C GLU A 19 -1.72 -9.34 8.52
N ILE A 20 -2.66 -8.38 8.48
CA ILE A 20 -2.39 -7.02 8.05
C ILE A 20 -1.92 -6.18 9.25
N PRO A 21 -0.77 -5.50 9.15
CA PRO A 21 -0.31 -4.57 10.18
C PRO A 21 -1.03 -3.22 10.06
N TRP A 22 -2.31 -3.21 10.45
CA TRP A 22 -3.23 -2.07 10.27
C TRP A 22 -2.75 -0.73 10.85
N ASP A 23 -1.92 -0.77 11.88
CA ASP A 23 -1.29 0.37 12.54
C ASP A 23 -0.04 0.88 11.80
N LYS A 24 0.67 -0.01 11.11
CA LYS A 24 2.01 0.21 10.56
C LYS A 24 2.08 0.13 9.03
N ALA A 25 0.95 0.22 8.34
CA ALA A 25 0.93 0.13 6.88
C ALA A 25 -0.10 1.05 6.24
N VAL A 26 0.13 1.33 4.95
CA VAL A 26 -0.92 1.80 4.06
C VAL A 26 -1.52 0.59 3.38
N VAL A 27 -2.80 0.34 3.64
CA VAL A 27 -3.54 -0.81 3.14
C VAL A 27 -4.59 -0.31 2.17
N TRP A 28 -4.73 -0.97 1.03
CA TRP A 28 -5.84 -0.74 0.12
C TRP A 28 -6.45 -2.06 -0.29
N THR A 29 -7.66 -2.00 -0.84
CA THR A 29 -8.26 -3.17 -1.46
C THR A 29 -8.52 -2.91 -2.91
N ILE A 30 -8.31 -3.92 -3.74
CA ILE A 30 -8.90 -3.96 -5.07
C ILE A 30 -10.17 -4.78 -4.90
N MET A 31 -11.35 -4.18 -5.10
CA MET A 31 -12.60 -4.93 -5.07
C MET A 31 -12.72 -5.75 -6.36
N PRO A 32 -12.52 -7.08 -6.33
CA PRO A 32 -12.70 -7.87 -7.54
C PRO A 32 -14.19 -7.93 -7.87
N ARG A 33 -14.54 -8.02 -9.17
CA ARG A 33 -15.94 -8.22 -9.58
C ARG A 33 -16.49 -9.57 -9.10
N VAL A 34 -15.61 -10.56 -8.90
CA VAL A 34 -15.91 -11.91 -8.42
C VAL A 34 -14.71 -12.37 -7.58
N GLY A 35 -14.94 -12.83 -6.34
CA GLY A 35 -13.89 -13.37 -5.47
C GLY A 35 -13.83 -12.72 -4.08
N PRO A 36 -13.02 -13.27 -3.16
CA PRO A 36 -12.81 -12.70 -1.84
C PRO A 36 -12.08 -11.35 -1.93
N ARG A 37 -12.29 -10.50 -0.93
CA ARG A 37 -11.56 -9.23 -0.79
C ARG A 37 -10.08 -9.54 -0.55
N VAL A 38 -9.22 -8.96 -1.38
CA VAL A 38 -7.76 -8.99 -1.20
C VAL A 38 -7.31 -7.64 -0.67
N TYR A 39 -6.55 -7.67 0.40
CA TYR A 39 -5.88 -6.51 0.96
C TYR A 39 -4.45 -6.49 0.43
N GLU A 40 -4.03 -5.32 -0.03
CA GLU A 40 -2.66 -5.03 -0.43
C GLU A 40 -2.11 -3.97 0.49
N TRP A 41 -0.83 -4.02 0.81
CA TRP A 41 -0.23 -3.01 1.66
C TRP A 41 1.25 -2.81 1.42
N ILE A 42 1.73 -1.67 1.91
CA ILE A 42 3.15 -1.33 2.07
C ILE A 42 3.35 -0.93 3.53
N ASP A 43 4.36 -1.51 4.17
CA ASP A 43 4.74 -1.18 5.54
C ASP A 43 5.32 0.25 5.62
N ALA A 44 5.08 0.92 6.74
CA ALA A 44 5.46 2.31 6.98
C ALA A 44 6.97 2.56 6.82
N GLU A 45 7.81 1.56 7.07
CA GLU A 45 9.27 1.65 6.89
C GLU A 45 9.70 1.89 5.44
N HIS A 46 8.86 1.50 4.47
CA HIS A 46 9.10 1.72 3.05
C HIS A 46 8.43 2.99 2.51
N ILE A 47 7.80 3.79 3.39
CA ILE A 47 7.02 4.97 3.03
C ILE A 47 7.65 6.21 3.65
N ARG A 48 8.01 7.17 2.79
CA ARG A 48 8.51 8.48 3.24
C ARG A 48 7.38 9.33 3.79
N TYR A 49 6.29 9.44 3.02
CA TYR A 49 5.06 10.11 3.42
C TYR A 49 3.90 9.70 2.51
N VAL A 50 2.69 9.90 3.03
CA VAL A 50 1.43 9.77 2.29
C VAL A 50 0.78 11.14 2.14
N SER A 51 0.29 11.44 0.94
CA SER A 51 -0.57 12.59 0.68
C SER A 51 -1.95 12.13 0.25
N TRP A 52 -2.99 12.84 0.69
CA TRP A 52 -4.37 12.55 0.34
C TRP A 52 -5.08 13.79 -0.17
N SER A 53 -5.54 13.76 -1.42
CA SER A 53 -6.32 14.83 -2.01
C SER A 53 -7.48 14.26 -2.82
N ASN A 54 -8.70 14.78 -2.59
CA ASN A 54 -9.90 14.43 -3.37
C ASN A 54 -10.15 12.92 -3.52
N GLY A 55 -9.91 12.14 -2.47
CA GLY A 55 -10.11 10.68 -2.52
C GLY A 55 -8.97 9.90 -3.19
N ILE A 56 -7.94 10.57 -3.70
CA ILE A 56 -6.74 9.96 -4.26
C ILE A 56 -5.65 9.94 -3.20
N VAL A 57 -5.10 8.76 -2.93
CA VAL A 57 -3.97 8.59 -2.02
C VAL A 57 -2.69 8.42 -2.83
N SER A 58 -1.69 9.23 -2.52
CA SER A 58 -0.35 9.17 -3.11
C SER A 58 0.63 8.70 -2.05
N ILE A 59 1.34 7.61 -2.33
CA ILE A 59 2.38 7.04 -1.47
C ILE A 59 3.73 7.36 -2.10
N MET A 60 4.61 8.02 -1.35
CA MET A 60 5.97 8.29 -1.77
C MET A 60 6.92 7.29 -1.10
N PRO A 61 7.67 6.48 -1.88
CA PRO A 61 8.61 5.52 -1.31
C PRO A 61 9.73 6.18 -0.49
N GLU A 62 10.17 5.50 0.56
CA GLU A 62 11.39 5.84 1.25
C GLU A 62 12.59 5.68 0.31
N ASN A 63 13.58 6.58 0.38
CA ASN A 63 14.75 6.57 -0.52
C ASN A 63 15.55 5.28 -0.43
N SER A 64 15.52 4.60 0.72
CA SER A 64 16.22 3.33 0.94
C SER A 64 15.39 2.10 0.52
N SER A 65 14.12 2.28 0.19
CA SER A 65 13.24 1.18 -0.19
C SER A 65 13.44 0.77 -1.66
N ILE A 66 13.27 -0.51 -1.96
CA ILE A 66 13.35 -1.07 -3.32
C ILE A 66 12.32 -0.39 -4.23
N LEU A 67 11.13 -0.04 -3.72
CA LEU A 67 10.11 0.70 -4.45
C LEU A 67 10.65 2.00 -5.07
N SER A 68 11.55 2.71 -4.39
CA SER A 68 12.13 3.96 -4.90
C SER A 68 12.97 3.78 -6.16
N SER A 69 13.52 2.57 -6.38
CA SER A 69 14.23 2.21 -7.61
C SER A 69 13.28 1.90 -8.78
N HIS A 70 12.00 1.63 -8.49
CA HIS A 70 11.00 1.27 -9.49
C HIS A 70 10.00 2.39 -9.79
N CYS A 71 9.72 3.25 -8.82
CA CYS A 71 8.74 4.32 -8.96
C CYS A 71 9.07 5.51 -8.05
N GLN A 72 8.60 6.69 -8.43
CA GLN A 72 8.68 7.88 -7.57
C GLN A 72 7.43 8.04 -6.69
N CYS A 73 6.30 7.47 -7.12
CA CYS A 73 5.02 7.60 -6.47
C CYS A 73 4.11 6.43 -6.85
N ILE A 74 3.30 5.97 -5.91
CA ILE A 74 2.17 5.08 -6.15
C ILE A 74 0.89 5.89 -5.95
N VAL A 75 0.01 5.87 -6.94
CA VAL A 75 -1.29 6.53 -6.90
C VAL A 75 -2.37 5.47 -6.73
N LEU A 76 -3.13 5.56 -5.65
CA LEU A 76 -4.20 4.65 -5.31
C LEU A 76 -5.56 5.33 -5.55
N PRO A 77 -6.26 5.03 -6.65
CA PRO A 77 -7.64 5.45 -6.88
C PRO A 77 -8.65 4.50 -6.23
N SER A 78 -8.28 3.80 -5.15
CA SER A 78 -9.09 2.72 -4.59
C SER A 78 -10.31 3.24 -3.83
N GLY A 79 -11.42 2.50 -3.91
CA GLY A 79 -12.62 2.74 -3.10
C GLY A 79 -12.41 2.51 -1.60
N PHE A 80 -11.31 1.86 -1.20
CA PHE A 80 -10.90 1.73 0.20
C PHE A 80 -9.39 1.87 0.33
N VAL A 81 -8.96 2.85 1.12
CA VAL A 81 -7.59 3.01 1.58
C VAL A 81 -7.62 3.23 3.10
N TRP A 82 -6.74 2.54 3.80
CA TRP A 82 -6.50 2.67 5.23
C TRP A 82 -5.06 3.08 5.44
N VAL A 83 -4.85 4.19 6.15
CA VAL A 83 -3.52 4.67 6.52
C VAL A 83 -3.35 4.45 8.01
N GLY A 84 -2.45 3.54 8.39
CA GLY A 84 -2.19 3.20 9.78
C GLY A 84 -1.67 4.38 10.60
N SER A 85 -1.92 4.37 11.91
CA SER A 85 -1.58 5.47 12.82
C SER A 85 -0.07 5.76 12.93
N GLU A 86 0.79 4.80 12.58
CA GLU A 86 2.24 4.97 12.58
C GLU A 86 2.80 5.38 11.21
N VAL A 87 1.95 5.53 10.20
CA VAL A 87 2.36 6.00 8.87
C VAL A 87 2.51 7.52 8.89
N LYS A 88 3.64 8.01 8.36
CA LYS A 88 3.88 9.46 8.20
C LYS A 88 2.92 10.03 7.15
N VAL A 89 2.14 11.03 7.55
CA VAL A 89 1.20 11.76 6.68
C VAL A 89 1.62 13.22 6.56
N GLY A 90 1.30 13.86 5.44
CA GLY A 90 1.58 15.26 5.15
C GLY A 90 0.37 16.01 4.61
#